data_AF-A0A7K6PQM0-F1
#
_entry.id   AF-A0A7K6PQM0-F1
#
_cell.length_a   1.000
_cell.length_b   1.000
_cell.length_c   1.000
_cell.angle_alpha   90.00
_cell.angle_beta   90.00
_cell.angle_gamma   90.00
#
_symmetry.space_group_name_H-M   'P 1'
#
loop_
_entity.id
_entity.type
_entity.pdbx_description
1 polymer ?
#
loop_
_entity_poly.entity_id
_entity_poly.type
_entity_poly.pdbx_seq_one_letter_code
_entity_poly.pdbx_strand_id
1 'polypeptide(L)'
;EKPYKCLEYRKSFSKSTLLIPHQMIHTGEQPYTCLECGKSFRQRSDLISHQKIHKGEREQPYKCLECGESFSRSSSLIRHQVIHSGERSCECPECGKNFSRSSHLTQH
;
A
#
# COMPACT_ATOMS: atom_id res chain seq x y z
N GLU A 1 -25.17 -2.77 25.92
CA GLU A 1 -24.59 -4.10 26.22
C GLU A 1 -23.95 -4.72 24.97
N LYS A 2 -23.09 -5.74 25.12
CA LYS A 2 -22.40 -6.44 24.00
C LYS A 2 -22.86 -7.92 23.94
N PRO A 3 -24.06 -8.20 23.41
CA PRO A 3 -24.65 -9.54 23.49
C PRO A 3 -23.97 -10.55 22.55
N TYR A 4 -23.29 -10.09 21.50
CA TYR A 4 -22.68 -10.95 20.48
C TYR A 4 -21.25 -11.31 20.89
N LYS A 5 -21.02 -12.56 21.30
CA LYS A 5 -19.74 -13.01 21.85
C LYS A 5 -19.07 -13.98 20.89
N CYS A 6 -17.78 -13.78 20.66
CA CYS A 6 -16.89 -14.78 20.09
C CYS A 6 -16.27 -15.60 21.23
N LEU A 7 -16.50 -16.91 21.23
CA LEU A 7 -16.07 -17.81 22.30
C LEU A 7 -14.58 -18.17 22.21
N GLU A 8 -14.03 -18.22 20.99
CA GLU A 8 -12.62 -18.54 20.70
C GLU A 8 -11.65 -17.54 21.36
N TYR A 9 -11.93 -16.23 21.26
CA TYR A 9 -11.04 -15.16 21.76
C TYR A 9 -11.70 -14.26 22.84
N ARG A 10 -12.83 -14.70 23.42
CA ARG A 10 -13.63 -13.95 24.41
C ARG A 10 -13.87 -12.47 24.06
N LYS A 11 -14.09 -12.18 22.78
CA LYS A 11 -14.34 -10.83 22.29
C LYS A 11 -15.84 -10.61 22.10
N SER A 12 -16.36 -9.49 22.60
CA SER A 12 -17.79 -9.18 22.56
C SER A 12 -18.07 -7.94 21.71
N PHE A 13 -19.17 -7.99 20.96
CA PHE A 13 -19.60 -6.97 20.01
C PHE A 13 -21.02 -6.49 20.37
N SER A 14 -21.27 -5.20 20.09
CA SER A 14 -22.60 -4.59 20.27
C SER A 14 -23.56 -4.88 19.12
N LYS A 15 -23.03 -5.29 17.96
CA LYS A 15 -23.80 -5.58 16.74
C LYS A 15 -23.42 -6.95 16.17
N SER A 16 -24.40 -7.74 15.74
CA SER A 16 -24.19 -9.04 15.08
C SER A 16 -23.39 -8.92 13.79
N THR A 17 -23.59 -7.83 13.05
CA THR A 17 -22.89 -7.52 11.80
C THR A 17 -21.37 -7.39 11.95
N LEU A 18 -20.86 -7.18 13.17
CA LEU A 18 -19.43 -7.14 13.48
C LEU A 18 -18.87 -8.51 13.89
N LEU A 19 -19.73 -9.42 14.36
CA LEU A 19 -19.30 -10.75 14.81
C LEU A 19 -18.93 -11.66 13.63
N ILE A 20 -19.71 -11.65 12.54
CA ILE A 20 -19.45 -12.53 11.38
C ILE A 20 -18.12 -12.21 10.70
N PRO A 21 -17.79 -10.95 10.35
CA PRO A 21 -16.47 -10.63 9.80
C PRO A 21 -15.32 -10.92 10.77
N HIS A 22 -15.58 -10.85 12.08
CA HIS A 22 -14.60 -11.24 13.09
C HIS A 22 -14.35 -12.75 13.13
N GLN A 23 -15.38 -13.58 12.95
CA GLN A 23 -15.20 -15.04 12.90
C GLN A 23 -14.35 -15.49 11.70
N MET A 24 -14.39 -14.76 10.58
CA MET A 24 -13.49 -14.99 9.44
C MET A 24 -12.01 -14.78 9.77
N ILE A 25 -11.68 -14.20 10.93
CA ILE A 25 -10.31 -14.15 11.43
C ILE A 25 -9.81 -15.54 11.82
N HIS A 26 -10.71 -16.36 12.38
CA HIS A 26 -10.39 -17.70 12.89
C HIS A 26 -10.28 -18.71 11.75
N THR A 27 -11.19 -18.63 10.78
CA THR A 27 -11.21 -19.53 9.63
C THR A 27 -10.21 -19.13 8.54
N GLY A 28 -9.76 -17.87 8.56
CA GLY A 28 -8.93 -17.33 7.48
C GLY A 28 -9.70 -17.04 6.19
N GLU A 29 -11.02 -17.22 6.16
CA GLU A 29 -11.85 -16.97 4.99
C GLU A 29 -11.77 -15.50 4.56
N GLN A 30 -11.65 -15.28 3.24
CA GLN A 30 -11.62 -13.96 2.63
C GLN A 30 -12.51 -13.96 1.37
N PRO A 31 -13.83 -13.83 1.53
CA PRO A 31 -14.78 -14.04 0.44
C PRO A 31 -14.76 -12.92 -0.61
N TYR A 32 -14.09 -11.81 -0.35
CA TYR A 32 -14.06 -10.64 -1.24
C TYR A 32 -12.72 -10.57 -1.96
N THR A 33 -12.67 -11.08 -3.19
CA THR A 33 -11.45 -11.09 -4.02
C THR A 33 -11.41 -9.91 -4.99
N CYS A 34 -10.27 -9.24 -5.06
CA CYS A 34 -9.97 -8.26 -6.09
C CYS A 34 -9.69 -8.98 -7.40
N LEU A 35 -10.52 -8.75 -8.42
CA LEU A 35 -10.35 -9.37 -9.73
C LEU A 35 -9.14 -8.80 -10.51
N GLU A 36 -8.62 -7.64 -10.10
CA GLU A 36 -7.50 -6.99 -10.80
C GLU A 36 -6.14 -7.54 -10.38
N CYS A 37 -5.99 -7.99 -9.12
CA CYS A 37 -4.70 -8.50 -8.60
C CYS A 37 -4.81 -9.83 -7.82
N GLY A 38 -6.01 -10.41 -7.69
CA GLY A 38 -6.25 -11.66 -6.96
C GLY A 38 -6.24 -11.55 -5.44
N LYS A 39 -5.97 -10.36 -4.87
CA LYS A 39 -5.90 -10.18 -3.41
C LYS A 39 -7.28 -10.28 -2.77
N SER A 40 -7.39 -11.05 -1.69
CA SER A 40 -8.66 -11.30 -1.00
C SER A 40 -8.78 -10.56 0.33
N PHE A 41 -10.01 -10.24 0.72
CA PHE A 41 -10.35 -9.43 1.89
C PHE A 41 -11.51 -10.06 2.68
N ARG A 42 -11.51 -9.81 4.00
CA ARG A 42 -12.59 -10.25 4.91
C ARG A 42 -13.83 -9.37 4.84
N GLN A 43 -13.66 -8.08 4.49
CA GLN A 43 -14.77 -7.13 4.41
C GLN A 43 -14.86 -6.49 3.03
N ARG A 44 -16.10 -6.25 2.58
CA ARG A 44 -16.38 -5.56 1.31
C ARG A 44 -15.82 -4.13 1.29
N SER A 45 -15.86 -3.41 2.41
CA SER A 45 -15.29 -2.07 2.54
C SER A 45 -13.79 -2.05 2.27
N ASP A 46 -13.07 -3.08 2.72
CA ASP A 46 -11.64 -3.21 2.54
C ASP A 46 -11.30 -3.46 1.06
N LEU A 47 -12.06 -4.32 0.38
CA LEU A 47 -11.95 -4.51 -1.07
C LEU A 47 -12.20 -3.20 -1.83
N ILE A 48 -13.27 -2.46 -1.50
CA ILE A 48 -13.60 -1.19 -2.17
C ILE A 48 -12.49 -0.16 -1.95
N SER A 49 -11.94 -0.07 -0.73
CA SER A 49 -10.82 0.82 -0.43
C SER A 49 -9.57 0.42 -1.22
N HIS A 50 -9.26 -0.87 -1.25
CA HIS A 50 -8.16 -1.42 -2.03
C HIS A 50 -8.31 -1.13 -3.52
N GLN A 51 -9.48 -1.31 -4.13
CA GLN A 51 -9.69 -1.02 -5.56
C GLN A 51 -9.36 0.43 -5.95
N LYS A 52 -9.37 1.38 -5.02
CA LYS A 52 -8.94 2.76 -5.29
C LYS A 52 -7.44 2.85 -5.59
N ILE A 53 -6.62 1.93 -5.07
CA ILE A 53 -5.18 1.92 -5.35
C ILE A 53 -4.93 1.58 -6.82
N HIS A 54 -5.67 0.63 -7.38
CA HIS A 54 -5.53 0.25 -8.78
C HIS A 54 -5.94 1.37 -9.73
N LYS A 55 -6.92 2.20 -9.34
CA LYS A 55 -7.18 3.44 -10.10
C LYS A 55 -5.97 4.38 -10.08
N GLY A 56 -5.31 4.56 -8.93
CA GLY A 56 -4.09 5.37 -8.82
C GLY A 56 -2.86 4.75 -9.51
N GLU A 57 -2.80 3.42 -9.63
CA GLU A 57 -1.78 2.69 -10.41
C GLU A 57 -2.04 2.77 -11.93
N ARG A 58 -3.30 2.82 -12.35
CA ARG A 58 -3.66 3.02 -13.76
C ARG A 58 -3.53 4.47 -14.20
N GLU A 59 -3.82 5.41 -13.31
CA GLU A 59 -3.60 6.84 -13.52
C GLU A 59 -2.17 7.22 -13.13
N GLN A 60 -1.21 6.60 -13.81
CA GLN A 60 0.19 7.02 -13.79
C GLN A 60 0.48 7.87 -15.04
N PRO A 61 0.00 9.13 -15.12
CA PRO A 61 0.17 9.96 -16.32
C PRO A 61 1.62 10.38 -16.54
N TYR A 62 2.48 10.26 -15.52
CA TYR A 62 3.85 10.71 -15.57
C TYR A 62 4.75 9.55 -15.97
N LYS A 63 5.03 9.43 -17.27
CA LYS A 63 5.88 8.38 -17.83
C LYS A 63 7.31 8.88 -18.05
N CYS A 64 8.30 8.10 -17.60
CA CYS A 64 9.70 8.30 -17.95
C CYS A 64 9.92 7.85 -19.38
N LEU A 65 10.43 8.74 -20.23
CA LEU A 65 10.66 8.45 -21.65
C LEU A 65 11.92 7.61 -21.90
N GLU A 66 12.85 7.58 -20.94
CA GLU A 66 14.12 6.84 -21.07
C GLU A 66 13.94 5.34 -20.77
N CYS A 67 13.21 4.99 -19.72
CA CYS A 67 13.02 3.59 -19.31
C CYS A 67 11.56 3.09 -19.44
N GLY A 68 10.60 3.98 -19.74
CA GLY A 68 9.19 3.64 -19.89
C GLY A 68 8.40 3.47 -18.58
N GLU A 69 9.04 3.65 -17.42
CA GLU A 69 8.41 3.52 -16.10
C GLU A 69 7.40 4.65 -15.83
N SER A 70 6.25 4.33 -15.25
CA SER A 70 5.14 5.27 -15.04
C SER A 70 4.93 5.55 -13.56
N PHE A 71 4.60 6.81 -13.25
CA PHE A 71 4.43 7.30 -11.88
C PHE A 71 3.09 8.00 -11.71
N SER A 72 2.50 7.87 -10.53
CA SER A 72 1.22 8.51 -10.17
C SER A 72 1.37 9.99 -9.78
N ARG A 73 2.60 10.46 -9.58
CA ARG A 73 2.91 11.85 -9.21
C ARG A 73 4.11 12.37 -9.99
N SER A 74 4.04 13.62 -10.45
CA SER A 74 5.13 14.29 -11.17
C SER A 74 6.42 14.34 -10.36
N SER A 75 6.34 14.61 -9.06
CA SER A 75 7.49 14.63 -8.16
C SER A 75 8.21 13.28 -8.06
N SER A 76 7.49 12.18 -8.27
CA SER A 76 8.10 10.84 -8.29
C SER A 76 8.84 10.58 -9.60
N LEU A 77 8.29 11.04 -10.74
CA LEU A 77 8.98 11.01 -12.03
C LEU A 77 10.25 11.88 -12.02
N ILE A 78 10.17 13.12 -11.54
CA ILE A 78 11.33 14.03 -11.47
C ILE A 78 12.47 13.42 -10.63
N ARG A 79 12.13 12.84 -9.48
CA ARG A 79 13.12 12.13 -8.65
C ARG A 79 13.63 10.85 -9.31
N HIS A 80 12.82 10.17 -10.12
CA HIS A 80 13.30 9.02 -10.85
C HIS A 80 14.31 9.43 -11.94
N GLN A 81 14.11 10.56 -12.60
CA GLN A 81 14.99 11.05 -13.67
C GLN A 81 16.43 11.34 -13.20
N VAL A 82 16.66 11.71 -11.93
CA VAL A 82 18.04 11.85 -11.41
C VAL A 82 18.84 10.55 -11.40
N ILE A 83 18.18 9.39 -11.46
CA ILE A 83 18.86 8.09 -11.59
C ILE A 83 19.51 7.96 -12.98
N HIS A 84 18.87 8.51 -14.02
CA HIS A 84 19.38 8.46 -15.39
C HIS A 84 20.38 9.56 -15.69
N SER A 85 20.18 10.77 -15.13
CA SER A 85 21.13 11.87 -15.31
C SER A 85 22.47 11.65 -14.59
N GLY A 86 22.51 10.74 -13.61
CA GLY A 86 23.68 10.54 -12.76
C GLY A 86 24.00 11.77 -11.90
N GLU A 87 23.10 12.75 -11.82
CA GLU A 87 23.26 13.87 -10.90
C GLU A 87 23.27 13.35 -9.46
N ARG A 88 24.40 13.55 -8.80
CA ARG A 88 24.63 13.26 -7.38
C ARG A 88 23.54 13.92 -6.55
N SER A 89 22.57 13.12 -6.13
CA SER A 89 21.61 13.52 -5.12
C SER A 89 22.14 13.06 -3.76
N CYS A 90 22.05 13.98 -2.78
CA CYS A 90 22.43 13.82 -1.37
C CYS A 90 23.59 12.83 -1.13
N GLU A 91 24.83 13.28 -1.30
CA GLU A 91 26.02 12.49 -1.00
C GLU A 91 26.29 12.43 0.51
N CYS A 92 26.59 11.22 1.01
CA CYS A 92 27.08 11.03 2.37
C CYS A 92 28.52 11.56 2.47
N PRO A 93 28.82 12.55 3.33
CA PRO A 93 30.16 13.11 3.44
C PRO A 93 31.17 12.12 4.05
N GLU A 94 30.71 11.08 4.75
CA GLU A 94 31.60 10.11 5.40
C GLU A 94 32.01 8.96 4.47
N CYS A 95 31.12 8.50 3.58
CA CYS A 95 31.38 7.32 2.73
C CYS A 95 31.20 7.55 1.23
N GLY A 96 30.80 8.74 0.79
CA GLY A 96 30.62 9.11 -0.62
C GLY A 96 29.43 8.45 -1.33
N LYS A 97 28.57 7.72 -0.59
CA LYS A 97 27.36 7.11 -1.17
C LYS A 97 26.34 8.19 -1.54
N ASN A 98 25.74 8.04 -2.72
CA ASN A 98 24.72 8.95 -3.24
C ASN A 98 23.31 8.39 -2.98
N PHE A 99 22.39 9.26 -2.58
CA PHE A 99 21.02 8.91 -2.27
C PHE A 99 20.03 9.80 -3.00
N SER A 100 19.05 9.20 -3.66
CA SER A 100 17.97 9.93 -4.34
C SER A 100 17.04 10.73 -3.39
N ARG A 101 17.20 10.59 -2.06
CA ARG A 101 16.41 11.29 -1.04
C ARG A 101 17.28 11.66 0.17
N SER A 102 17.14 12.88 0.67
CA SER A 102 17.76 13.31 1.93
C SER A 102 17.34 12.45 3.11
N SER A 103 16.08 12.02 3.18
CA SER A 103 15.60 11.13 4.24
C SER A 103 16.29 9.77 4.25
N HIS A 104 16.71 9.27 3.08
CA HIS A 104 17.48 8.01 3.01
C HIS A 104 18.93 8.24 3.44
N LEU A 105 19.52 9.40 3.11
CA LEU A 105 20.82 9.80 3.65
C LEU A 105 20.80 9.97 5.18
N THR A 106 19.74 10.54 5.76
CA THR A 106 19.62 10.70 7.22
C THR A 106 19.44 9.36 7.94
N GLN A 107 18.85 8.36 7.28
CA GLN A 107 18.69 7.02 7.84
C GLN A 107 19.95 6.16 7.68
N HIS A 108 20.70 6.40 6.60
CA HIS A 108 21.94 5.72 6.28
C HIS A 108 23.02 6.00 7.33
#